data_AF-A0A4V0A5A1-F1
#
_entry.id   AF-A0A4V0A5A1-F1
#
_cell.length_a   1.000
_cell.length_b   1.000
_cell.length_c   1.000
_cell.angle_alpha   90.00
_cell.angle_beta   90.00
_cell.angle_gamma   90.00
#
_symmetry.space_group_name_H-M   'P 1'
#
loop_
_entity.id
_entity.type
_entity.pdbx_description
1 polymer ?
#
loop_
_entity_poly.entity_id
_entity_poly.type
_entity_poly.pdbx_seq_one_letter_code
_entity_poly.pdbx_strand_id
1 'polypeptide(L)'
;MKKIIFIKTTQLLVIDGIMLAFLTFKEGLTWDWILIYSGWLIFFHPVLLTYLSNQLCDHFSQLYSQIRPRFWRFALQILLWDSLMILSLICLSGVPLFLQVTLLILGHLIPSYRMSKILKQGFPKAYQKSISFWSIL
;
A
#
# COMPACT_ATOMS: atom_id res chain seq x y z
N MET A 1 -11.41 11.71 4.28
CA MET A 1 -10.07 11.13 4.02
C MET A 1 -9.93 9.69 4.50
N LYS A 2 -10.40 9.35 5.71
CA LYS A 2 -10.28 8.01 6.31
C LYS A 2 -10.67 6.87 5.36
N LYS A 3 -11.84 6.97 4.72
CA LYS A 3 -12.34 5.93 3.81
C LYS A 3 -11.45 5.73 2.58
N ILE A 4 -10.96 6.81 1.97
CA ILE A 4 -10.10 6.75 0.78
C ILE A 4 -8.83 5.96 1.08
N ILE A 5 -8.12 6.32 2.15
CA ILE A 5 -6.86 5.66 2.52
C ILE A 5 -7.13 4.20 2.89
N PHE A 6 -8.16 3.94 3.69
CA PHE A 6 -8.47 2.58 4.10
C PHE A 6 -8.84 1.67 2.92
N ILE A 7 -9.75 2.12 2.04
CA ILE A 7 -10.19 1.35 0.86
C ILE A 7 -9.01 1.05 -0.06
N LYS A 8 -8.18 2.06 -0.38
CA LYS A 8 -7.06 1.88 -1.30
C LYS A 8 -5.94 1.01 -0.69
N THR A 9 -5.67 1.14 0.62
CA THR A 9 -4.76 0.22 1.32
C THR A 9 -5.30 -1.21 1.32
N THR A 10 -6.59 -1.41 1.59
CA THR A 10 -7.20 -2.75 1.56
C THR A 10 -7.17 -3.34 0.15
N GLN A 11 -7.46 -2.55 -0.89
CA GLN A 11 -7.36 -3.01 -2.28
C GLN A 11 -5.94 -3.48 -2.62
N LEU A 12 -4.94 -2.69 -2.26
CA LEU A 12 -3.53 -3.03 -2.46
C LEU A 12 -3.17 -4.35 -1.76
N LEU A 13 -3.54 -4.47 -0.49
CA LEU A 13 -3.25 -5.66 0.33
C LEU A 13 -4.00 -6.92 -0.16
N VAL A 14 -5.22 -6.78 -0.68
CA VAL A 14 -5.98 -7.89 -1.27
C VAL A 14 -5.34 -8.35 -2.58
N ILE A 15 -4.96 -7.42 -3.46
CA ILE A 15 -4.30 -7.74 -4.73
C ILE A 15 -2.97 -8.45 -4.48
N ASP A 16 -2.14 -7.91 -3.58
CA ASP A 16 -0.84 -8.50 -3.26
C ASP A 16 -0.98 -9.85 -2.56
N GLY A 17 -1.97 -9.98 -1.67
CA GLY A 17 -2.30 -11.26 -1.02
C GLY A 17 -2.74 -12.33 -2.02
N ILE A 18 -3.56 -11.98 -3.02
CA ILE A 18 -3.98 -12.91 -4.08
C ILE A 18 -2.79 -13.32 -4.94
N MET A 19 -1.94 -12.36 -5.34
CA MET A 19 -0.73 -12.64 -6.10
C MET A 19 0.21 -13.59 -5.34
N LEU A 20 0.42 -13.34 -4.05
CA LEU A 20 1.28 -14.17 -3.20
C LEU A 20 0.68 -15.56 -2.94
N ALA A 21 -0.64 -15.67 -2.80
CA ALA A 21 -1.33 -16.96 -2.72
C ALA A 21 -1.22 -17.76 -4.05
N PHE A 22 -1.22 -17.08 -5.18
CA PHE A 22 -0.98 -17.72 -6.48
C PHE A 22 0.44 -18.31 -6.55
N LEU A 23 1.42 -17.60 -5.98
CA LEU A 23 2.80 -18.08 -5.84
C LEU A 23 2.91 -19.32 -4.92
N THR A 24 2.06 -19.43 -3.90
CA THR A 24 2.04 -20.63 -3.03
C THR A 24 1.43 -21.86 -3.70
N PHE A 25 0.44 -21.67 -4.59
CA PHE A 25 -0.32 -22.77 -5.17
C PHE A 25 0.39 -23.40 -6.38
N LYS A 26 1.18 -22.60 -7.11
CA LYS A 26 1.99 -23.08 -8.22
C LYS A 26 3.34 -23.57 -7.67
N GLU A 27 3.46 -24.88 -7.50
CA GLU A 27 4.60 -25.58 -6.87
C GLU A 27 6.00 -25.06 -7.27
N GLY A 28 6.53 -24.15 -6.45
CA GLY A 28 7.91 -23.67 -6.51
C GLY A 28 8.00 -22.17 -6.77
N LEU A 29 8.57 -21.44 -5.80
CA LEU A 29 8.96 -20.05 -5.93
C LEU A 29 10.17 -19.94 -6.91
N THR A 30 9.92 -20.02 -8.21
CA THR A 30 11.00 -19.89 -9.21
C THR A 30 11.42 -18.43 -9.36
N TRP A 31 12.64 -18.23 -9.84
CA TRP A 31 13.18 -16.90 -10.12
C TRP A 31 12.29 -16.07 -11.05
N ASP A 32 11.68 -16.69 -12.05
CA ASP A 32 10.76 -16.02 -12.98
C ASP A 32 9.55 -15.44 -12.25
N TRP A 33 8.96 -16.21 -11.33
CA TRP A 33 7.80 -15.77 -10.55
C TRP A 33 8.16 -14.66 -9.57
N ILE A 34 9.33 -14.74 -8.93
CA ILE A 34 9.84 -13.67 -8.06
C ILE A 34 10.02 -12.38 -8.88
N LEU A 35 10.57 -12.47 -10.10
CA LEU A 35 10.75 -11.32 -10.98
C LEU A 35 9.42 -10.71 -11.42
N ILE A 36 8.43 -11.53 -11.79
CA ILE A 36 7.08 -11.07 -12.17
C ILE A 36 6.44 -10.32 -10.99
N TYR A 37 6.46 -10.91 -9.79
CA TYR A 37 5.88 -10.30 -8.61
C TYR A 37 6.62 -9.02 -8.19
N SER A 38 7.95 -9.02 -8.26
CA SER A 38 8.76 -7.83 -7.96
C SER A 38 8.49 -6.71 -8.95
N GLY A 39 8.33 -7.03 -10.24
CA GLY A 39 7.93 -6.08 -11.27
C GLY A 39 6.54 -5.51 -11.02
N TRP A 40 5.59 -6.33 -10.56
CA TRP A 40 4.26 -5.89 -10.14
C TRP A 40 4.35 -4.86 -9.01
N LEU A 41 5.08 -5.16 -7.93
CA LEU A 41 5.24 -4.23 -6.80
C LEU A 41 5.89 -2.90 -7.23
N ILE A 42 6.99 -2.97 -8.00
CA ILE A 42 7.73 -1.77 -8.41
C ILE A 42 6.93 -0.87 -9.34
N PHE A 43 6.08 -1.44 -10.21
CA PHE A 43 5.33 -0.65 -11.20
C PHE A 43 3.95 -0.23 -10.69
N PHE A 44 3.20 -1.15 -10.09
CA PHE A 44 1.81 -0.93 -9.72
C PHE A 44 1.68 -0.05 -8.48
N HIS A 45 2.54 -0.23 -7.46
CA HIS A 45 2.42 0.51 -6.20
C HIS A 45 2.67 2.01 -6.36
N PRO A 46 3.73 2.49 -7.04
CA PRO A 46 3.91 3.91 -7.30
C PRO A 46 2.76 4.53 -8.10
N VAL A 47 2.21 3.80 -9.08
CA VAL A 47 1.08 4.26 -9.89
C VAL A 47 -0.16 4.43 -9.02
N LEU A 48 -0.48 3.44 -8.19
CA LEU A 48 -1.63 3.49 -7.29
C LEU A 48 -1.47 4.58 -6.20
N LEU A 49 -0.25 4.77 -5.67
CA LEU A 49 0.05 5.86 -4.73
C LEU A 49 -0.09 7.23 -5.38
N THR A 50 0.32 7.38 -6.64
CA THR A 50 0.14 8.63 -7.40
C THR A 50 -1.34 8.91 -7.64
N TYR A 51 -2.11 7.90 -8.04
CA TYR A 51 -3.56 7.99 -8.20
C TYR A 51 -4.26 8.40 -6.89
N LEU A 52 -3.86 7.79 -5.77
CA LEU A 52 -4.35 8.15 -4.44
C LEU A 52 -4.00 9.60 -4.07
N SER A 53 -2.79 10.06 -4.41
CA SER A 53 -2.36 11.45 -4.22
C SER A 53 -3.26 12.42 -5.00
N ASN A 54 -3.59 12.09 -6.25
CA ASN A 54 -4.47 12.90 -7.10
C ASN A 54 -5.90 12.95 -6.54
N GLN A 55 -6.46 11.81 -6.13
CA GLN A 55 -7.79 11.78 -5.49
C GLN A 55 -7.83 12.62 -4.20
N LEU A 56 -6.76 12.60 -3.40
CA LEU A 56 -6.64 13.46 -2.22
C LEU A 56 -6.57 14.95 -2.60
N CYS A 57 -5.90 15.28 -3.71
CA CYS A 57 -5.85 16.63 -4.25
C CYS A 57 -7.26 17.11 -4.67
N ASP A 58 -8.01 16.29 -5.41
CA ASP A 58 -9.33 16.68 -5.92
C ASP A 58 -10.35 16.89 -4.80
N HIS A 59 -10.38 15.99 -3.81
CA HIS A 59 -11.36 16.05 -2.73
C HIS A 59 -10.97 17.00 -1.58
N PHE A 60 -9.68 17.32 -1.44
CA PHE A 60 -9.13 18.10 -0.33
C PHE A 60 -8.11 19.15 -0.78
N SER A 61 -8.32 19.76 -1.95
CA SER A 61 -7.40 20.74 -2.57
C SER A 61 -6.92 21.83 -1.60
N GLN A 62 -7.82 22.36 -0.77
CA GLN A 62 -7.52 23.38 0.24
C GLN A 62 -6.53 22.92 1.32
N LEU A 63 -6.51 21.62 1.65
CA LEU A 63 -5.62 21.02 2.65
C LEU A 63 -4.45 20.26 2.02
N TYR A 64 -4.47 20.09 0.70
CA TYR A 64 -3.55 19.21 -0.01
C TYR A 64 -2.10 19.67 0.11
N SER A 65 -1.82 20.97 0.08
CA SER A 65 -0.46 21.51 0.27
C SER A 65 0.18 21.05 1.59
N GLN A 66 -0.62 20.95 2.66
CA GLN A 66 -0.16 20.49 3.97
C GLN A 66 -0.14 18.95 4.10
N ILE A 67 -1.03 18.25 3.39
CA ILE A 67 -1.10 16.78 3.37
C ILE A 67 0.00 16.17 2.49
N ARG A 68 0.31 16.79 1.34
CA ARG A 68 1.24 16.31 0.32
C ARG A 68 2.60 15.83 0.86
N PRO A 69 3.35 16.61 1.67
CA PRO A 69 4.64 16.13 2.19
C PRO A 69 4.48 14.96 3.17
N ARG A 70 3.37 14.89 3.91
CA ARG A 70 3.08 13.77 4.83
C ARG A 70 2.70 12.52 4.05
N PHE A 71 1.93 12.68 2.98
CA PHE A 71 1.54 11.61 2.07
C PHE A 71 2.75 11.03 1.34
N TRP A 72 3.66 11.87 0.85
CA TRP A 72 4.88 11.39 0.20
C TRP A 72 5.80 10.62 1.14
N ARG A 73 5.92 11.01 2.42
CA ARG A 73 6.63 10.20 3.42
C ARG A 73 5.96 8.83 3.64
N PHE A 74 4.63 8.79 3.62
CA PHE A 74 3.87 7.55 3.71
C PHE A 74 4.08 6.66 2.46
N ALA A 75 4.00 7.25 1.26
CA ALA A 75 4.27 6.57 0.00
C ALA A 75 5.68 5.98 -0.03
N LEU A 76 6.69 6.75 0.37
CA LEU A 76 8.07 6.28 0.48
C LEU A 76 8.24 5.13 1.48
N GLN A 77 7.51 5.15 2.61
CA GLN A 77 7.52 4.04 3.56
C GLN A 77 6.94 2.75 2.96
N ILE A 78 5.87 2.85 2.17
CA ILE A 78 5.30 1.70 1.45
C ILE A 78 6.32 1.15 0.46
N LEU A 79 6.89 1.99 -0.41
CA LEU A 79 7.87 1.56 -1.41
C LEU A 79 9.14 0.94 -0.78
N LEU A 80 9.53 1.42 0.39
CA LEU A 80 10.64 0.85 1.14
C LEU A 80 10.29 -0.54 1.70
N TRP A 81 9.06 -0.73 2.17
CA TRP A 81 8.56 -2.05 2.57
C TRP A 81 8.43 -3.00 1.36
N ASP A 82 7.98 -2.52 0.21
CA ASP A 82 7.92 -3.31 -1.03
C ASP A 82 9.32 -3.78 -1.44
N SER A 83 10.32 -2.89 -1.35
CA SER A 83 11.72 -3.23 -1.61
C SER A 83 12.25 -4.27 -0.62
N LEU A 84 11.88 -4.17 0.66
CA LEU A 84 12.23 -5.16 1.68
C LEU A 84 11.56 -6.52 1.41
N MET A 85 10.31 -6.51 0.93
CA MET A 85 9.58 -7.72 0.54
C MET A 85 10.24 -8.42 -0.65
N ILE A 86 10.66 -7.67 -1.67
CA ILE A 86 11.40 -8.20 -2.81
C ILE A 86 12.73 -8.82 -2.34
N LEU A 87 13.48 -8.10 -1.49
CA LEU A 87 14.73 -8.62 -0.93
C LEU A 87 14.49 -9.89 -0.10
N SER A 88 13.42 -9.92 0.69
CA SER A 88 13.02 -11.10 1.48
C SER A 88 12.67 -12.29 0.58
N LEU A 89 11.94 -12.09 -0.52
CA LEU A 89 11.63 -13.14 -1.49
C LEU A 89 12.89 -13.73 -2.13
N ILE A 90 13.86 -12.88 -2.45
CA ILE A 90 15.13 -13.29 -3.07
C ILE A 90 16.02 -14.03 -2.07
N CYS A 91 16.23 -13.47 -0.87
CA CYS A 91 17.17 -14.01 0.11
C CYS A 91 16.60 -15.17 0.94
N LEU A 92 15.28 -15.23 1.11
CA LEU A 92 14.58 -16.21 1.94
C LEU A 92 13.63 -17.06 1.08
N SER A 93 13.99 -17.34 -0.17
CA SER A 93 13.20 -18.15 -1.11
C SER A 93 12.86 -19.57 -0.59
N GLY A 94 13.64 -20.09 0.36
CA GLY A 94 13.39 -21.36 1.04
C GLY A 94 12.52 -21.28 2.32
N VAL A 95 12.09 -20.09 2.74
CA VAL A 95 11.26 -19.89 3.93
C VAL A 95 9.77 -19.95 3.55
N PRO A 96 8.88 -20.47 4.44
CA PRO A 96 7.45 -20.52 4.15
C PRO A 96 6.88 -19.15 3.79
N LEU A 97 6.21 -19.08 2.63
CA LEU A 97 5.52 -17.90 2.10
C LEU A 97 4.51 -17.28 3.09
N PHE A 98 3.98 -18.05 4.04
CA PHE A 98 3.13 -17.54 5.11
C PHE A 98 3.79 -16.44 5.97
N LEU A 99 5.10 -16.55 6.24
CA LEU A 99 5.85 -15.52 6.96
C LEU A 99 6.01 -14.25 6.10
N GLN A 100 6.14 -14.41 4.78
CA GLN A 100 6.20 -13.31 3.83
C GLN A 100 4.85 -12.60 3.70
N VAL A 101 3.73 -13.33 3.68
CA VAL A 101 2.37 -12.74 3.76
C VAL A 101 2.23 -11.89 5.03
N THR A 102 2.73 -12.39 6.16
CA THR A 102 2.66 -11.66 7.44
C THR A 102 3.48 -10.36 7.39
N LEU A 103 4.70 -10.42 6.84
CA LEU A 103 5.55 -9.24 6.64
C LEU A 103 4.89 -8.20 5.74
N LEU A 104 4.28 -8.63 4.64
CA LEU A 104 3.54 -7.77 3.72
C LEU A 104 2.38 -7.05 4.45
N ILE A 105 1.54 -7.81 5.15
CA ILE A 105 0.39 -7.25 5.89
C ILE A 105 0.88 -6.20 6.90
N LEU A 106 1.92 -6.53 7.65
CA LEU A 106 2.48 -5.64 8.67
C LEU A 106 3.11 -4.39 8.03
N GLY A 107 3.82 -4.57 6.92
CA GLY A 107 4.50 -3.53 6.16
C GLY A 107 3.56 -2.50 5.55
N HIS A 108 2.33 -2.87 5.17
CA HIS A 108 1.32 -1.90 4.70
C HIS A 108 0.42 -1.37 5.83
N LEU A 109 0.11 -2.19 6.85
CA LEU A 109 -0.80 -1.79 7.93
C LEU A 109 -0.16 -0.76 8.87
N ILE A 110 1.11 -0.92 9.24
CA ILE A 110 1.79 0.00 10.17
C ILE A 110 1.88 1.42 9.57
N PRO A 111 2.40 1.62 8.34
CA PRO A 111 2.44 2.96 7.73
C PRO A 111 1.04 3.55 7.55
N SER A 112 0.05 2.74 7.16
CA SER A 112 -1.33 3.19 6.95
C SER A 112 -1.99 3.64 8.26
N TYR A 113 -1.74 2.92 9.35
CA TYR A 113 -2.20 3.29 10.68
C TYR A 113 -1.52 4.58 11.16
N ARG A 114 -0.19 4.70 11.00
CA ARG A 114 0.56 5.90 11.39
C ARG A 114 0.09 7.13 10.62
N MET A 115 -0.11 7.01 9.32
CA MET A 115 -0.64 8.09 8.48
C MET A 115 -2.05 8.49 8.91
N SER A 116 -2.91 7.51 9.19
CA SER A 116 -4.27 7.76 9.69
C SER A 116 -4.25 8.53 11.02
N LYS A 117 -3.34 8.20 11.94
CA LYS A 117 -3.18 8.93 13.21
C LYS A 117 -2.74 10.38 12.97
N ILE A 118 -1.74 10.60 12.11
CA ILE A 118 -1.23 11.95 11.76
C ILE A 118 -2.34 12.80 11.12
N LEU A 119 -3.12 12.22 10.21
CA LEU A 119 -4.22 12.93 9.55
C LEU A 119 -5.38 13.22 10.51
N LYS A 120 -5.72 12.27 11.40
CA LYS A 120 -6.77 12.48 12.41
C LYS A 120 -6.41 13.63 13.36
N GLN A 121 -5.14 13.73 13.78
CA GLN A 121 -4.66 14.79 14.66
C GLN A 121 -4.53 16.14 13.93
N GLY A 122 -4.00 16.14 12.70
CA GLY A 122 -3.78 17.37 11.95
C GLY A 122 -5.05 17.96 11.30
N PHE A 123 -6.01 17.12 10.92
CA PHE A 123 -7.18 17.51 10.13
C PHE A 123 -8.48 16.84 10.60
N PRO A 124 -8.89 16.99 11.87
CA PRO A 124 -9.99 16.20 12.45
C PRO A 124 -11.31 16.33 11.67
N LYS A 125 -11.71 17.56 11.30
CA LYS A 125 -12.96 17.83 10.55
C LYS A 125 -12.96 17.17 9.17
N ALA A 126 -11.86 17.29 8.43
CA ALA A 126 -11.76 16.76 7.06
C ALA A 126 -11.45 15.24 7.05
N TYR A 127 -10.83 14.71 8.10
CA TYR A 127 -10.63 13.28 8.29
C TYR A 127 -11.97 12.54 8.43
N GLN A 128 -12.89 13.12 9.21
CA GLN A 128 -14.23 12.59 9.48
C GLN A 128 -15.24 12.85 8.35
N LYS A 129 -14.94 13.78 7.42
CA LYS A 129 -15.74 14.00 6.22
C LYS A 129 -15.91 12.69 5.45
N SER A 130 -17.16 12.22 5.40
CA SER A 130 -17.55 11.02 4.67
C SER A 130 -17.60 11.36 3.19
N ILE A 131 -16.94 10.53 2.38
CA ILE A 131 -16.99 10.60 0.92
C ILE A 131 -17.79 9.37 0.47
N SER A 132 -18.62 9.55 -0.57
CA SER A 132 -19.43 8.46 -1.11
C SER A 132 -18.52 7.35 -1.65
N PHE A 133 -18.93 6.10 -1.54
CA PHE A 133 -18.13 4.97 -2.04
C PHE A 133 -17.90 5.06 -3.55
N TRP A 134 -18.92 5.49 -4.31
CA TRP A 134 -18.89 5.65 -5.76
C TRP A 134 -17.92 6.73 -6.26
N SER A 135 -17.69 7.77 -5.46
CA SER A 135 -16.67 8.80 -5.79
C SER A 135 -15.23 8.37 -5.44
N ILE A 136 -15.05 7.21 -4.78
CA ILE A 136 -13.74 6.69 -4.35
C ILE A 136 -13.25 5.57 -5.27
N LEU A 137 -14.18 4.80 -5.85
CA LEU A 137 -13.89 3.70 -6.77
C LEU A 137 -13.16 4.25 -8.00
#